data_AF-A0A7V7YF28-F1
#
_entry.id   AF-A0A7V7YF28-F1
#
_cell.length_a   1.000
_cell.length_b   1.000
_cell.length_c   1.000
_cell.angle_alpha   90.00
_cell.angle_beta   90.00
_cell.angle_gamma   90.00
#
_symmetry.space_group_name_H-M   'P 1'
#
loop_
_entity.id
_entity.type
_entity.pdbx_description
1 polymer ?
#
loop_
_entity_poly.entity_id
_entity_poly.type
_entity_poly.pdbx_seq_one_letter_code
_entity_poly.pdbx_strand_id
1 'polypeptide(L)'
;MSSSSPDTGAPRLLGFDVPDLQENVDQTEDEAIIAMLDVAPHPSWLALFDARIDALKNDLGVAGVEVDGPSIRFYGSISDGRRLATAVASLINDVTLDYRAQSSANRGPSGPANPV
;
A
#
# COMPACT_ATOMS: atom_id res chain seq x y z
N MET A 1 -7.51 27.39 13.39
CA MET A 1 -8.19 26.31 12.64
C MET A 1 -7.15 25.25 12.33
N SER A 2 -7.50 24.00 12.60
CA SER A 2 -6.61 22.85 12.79
C SER A 2 -5.63 22.65 11.65
N SER A 3 -4.34 22.76 11.96
CA SER A 3 -3.25 22.26 11.15
C SER A 3 -3.26 20.73 11.20
N SER A 4 -4.16 20.11 10.44
CA SER A 4 -4.10 18.66 10.21
C SER A 4 -2.86 18.38 9.38
N SER A 5 -1.87 17.78 10.01
CA SER A 5 -0.60 17.39 9.42
C SER A 5 -0.85 16.56 8.14
N PRO A 6 -0.27 16.92 6.99
CA PRO A 6 -0.44 16.16 5.75
C PRO A 6 0.31 14.82 5.76
N ASP A 7 1.12 14.56 6.80
CA ASP A 7 1.86 13.30 6.96
C ASP A 7 0.97 12.14 7.45
N THR A 8 -0.23 12.43 7.97
CA THR A 8 -1.07 11.44 8.67
C THR A 8 -1.79 10.45 7.76
N GLY A 9 -1.73 10.61 6.43
CA GLY A 9 -2.48 9.78 5.48
C GLY A 9 -1.68 8.71 4.73
N ALA A 10 -0.35 8.70 4.86
CA ALA A 10 0.52 7.82 4.10
C ALA A 10 1.01 6.66 5.00
N PRO A 11 0.51 5.43 4.80
CA PRO A 11 0.85 4.30 5.64
C PRO A 11 2.34 3.93 5.53
N ARG A 12 2.93 3.49 6.63
CA ARG A 12 4.25 2.83 6.60
C ARG A 12 4.07 1.33 6.73
N LEU A 13 4.75 0.58 5.87
CA LEU A 13 4.81 -0.87 5.98
C LEU A 13 5.59 -1.26 7.24
N LEU A 14 4.95 -2.00 8.15
CA LEU A 14 5.55 -2.55 9.35
C LEU A 14 6.18 -3.92 9.09
N GLY A 15 5.57 -4.71 8.21
CA GLY A 15 6.02 -6.04 7.88
C GLY A 15 4.98 -6.82 7.08
N PHE A 16 5.29 -8.09 6.82
CA PHE A 16 4.38 -9.04 6.21
C PHE A 16 4.21 -10.24 7.12
N ASP A 17 2.97 -10.66 7.25
CA ASP A 17 2.61 -11.98 7.69
C ASP A 17 2.52 -12.85 6.43
N VAL A 18 3.55 -13.64 6.18
CA VAL A 18 3.61 -14.57 5.04
C VAL A 18 3.38 -15.96 5.63
N PRO A 19 2.24 -16.60 5.35
CA PRO A 19 2.01 -17.97 5.78
C PRO A 19 3.03 -18.91 5.11
N ASP A 20 3.39 -19.99 5.80
CA ASP A 20 4.30 -21.02 5.28
C ASP A 20 3.64 -21.71 4.08
N LEU A 21 3.97 -21.23 2.87
CA LEU A 21 3.47 -21.77 1.60
C LEU A 21 3.89 -23.23 1.46
N GLN A 22 2.94 -24.16 1.61
CA GLN A 22 3.18 -25.57 1.33
C GLN A 22 3.24 -25.81 -0.19
N GLU A 23 4.06 -26.78 -0.59
CA GLU A 23 4.35 -27.15 -1.99
C GLU A 23 3.12 -27.60 -2.81
N ASN A 24 1.97 -27.82 -2.15
CA ASN A 24 0.68 -28.09 -2.79
C ASN A 24 -0.35 -27.04 -2.38
N VAL A 25 -0.64 -26.12 -3.30
CA VAL A 25 -1.61 -25.02 -3.17
C VAL A 25 -3.03 -25.59 -3.25
N ASP A 26 -3.83 -25.41 -2.20
CA ASP A 26 -5.23 -25.81 -2.16
C ASP A 26 -6.07 -24.53 -2.05
N GLN A 27 -6.71 -24.14 -3.16
CA GLN A 27 -7.39 -22.85 -3.33
C GLN A 27 -8.56 -22.61 -2.35
N THR A 28 -8.94 -23.62 -1.56
CA THR A 28 -9.95 -23.53 -0.50
C THR A 28 -9.36 -23.31 0.90
N GLU A 29 -8.05 -23.51 1.09
CA GLU A 29 -7.33 -23.38 2.37
C GLU A 29 -6.19 -22.35 2.35
N ASP A 30 -5.80 -21.84 1.17
CA ASP A 30 -4.67 -20.91 1.05
C ASP A 30 -4.86 -19.61 1.85
N GLU A 31 -3.95 -19.41 2.81
CA GLU A 31 -3.87 -18.22 3.67
C GLU A 31 -3.38 -17.01 2.86
N ALA A 32 -4.07 -15.87 3.03
CA ALA A 32 -3.67 -14.63 2.39
C ALA A 32 -2.36 -14.09 3.00
N ILE A 33 -1.48 -13.53 2.16
CA ILE A 33 -0.37 -12.73 2.67
C ILE A 33 -0.95 -11.45 3.24
N ILE A 34 -0.59 -11.10 4.48
CA ILE A 34 -1.08 -9.90 5.14
C ILE A 34 0.07 -8.89 5.26
N ALA A 35 -0.02 -7.78 4.53
CA ALA A 35 0.85 -6.63 4.75
C ALA A 35 0.30 -5.80 5.91
N MET A 36 1.11 -5.62 6.95
CA MET A 36 0.77 -4.81 8.11
C MET A 36 1.28 -3.39 7.93
N LEU A 37 0.40 -2.41 8.14
CA LEU A 37 0.70 -0.99 8.07
C LEU A 37 0.61 -0.36 9.46
N ASP A 38 1.31 0.76 9.67
CA ASP A 38 1.23 1.48 10.94
C ASP A 38 -0.11 2.23 11.12
N VAL A 39 -0.69 2.69 10.02
CA VAL A 39 -2.00 3.35 9.98
C VAL A 39 -2.84 2.88 8.81
N ALA A 40 -4.16 3.03 8.94
CA ALA A 40 -5.08 2.80 7.84
C ALA A 40 -4.78 3.79 6.68
N PRO A 41 -4.62 3.30 5.44
CA PRO A 41 -4.28 4.14 4.31
C PRO A 41 -5.42 5.11 3.98
N HIS A 42 -5.06 6.34 3.62
CA HIS A 42 -6.03 7.33 3.18
C HIS A 42 -6.66 6.94 1.81
N PRO A 43 -7.94 7.26 1.53
CA PRO A 43 -8.58 6.91 0.25
C PRO A 43 -7.82 7.39 -1.00
N SER A 44 -7.19 8.55 -0.92
CA SER A 44 -6.36 9.07 -2.01
C SER A 44 -5.08 8.26 -2.24
N TRP A 45 -4.48 7.72 -1.17
CA TRP A 45 -3.35 6.80 -1.28
C TRP A 45 -3.82 5.45 -1.83
N LEU A 46 -4.97 4.97 -1.38
CA LEU A 46 -5.59 3.73 -1.87
C LEU A 46 -5.88 3.79 -3.37
N ALA A 47 -6.35 4.92 -3.89
CA ALA A 47 -6.58 5.07 -5.33
C ALA A 47 -5.28 4.92 -6.15
N LEU A 48 -4.16 5.45 -5.66
CA LEU A 48 -2.84 5.28 -6.31
C LEU A 48 -2.33 3.84 -6.18
N PHE A 49 -2.55 3.21 -5.03
CA PHE A 49 -2.21 1.83 -4.79
C PHE A 49 -3.01 0.89 -5.69
N ASP A 50 -4.33 1.07 -5.79
CA ASP A 50 -5.24 0.24 -6.58
C ASP A 50 -4.88 0.28 -8.07
N ALA A 51 -4.57 1.46 -8.60
CA ALA A 51 -4.14 1.63 -9.99
C ALA A 51 -2.82 0.90 -10.31
N ARG A 52 -1.90 0.79 -9.34
CA ARG A 52 -0.60 0.15 -9.55
C ARG A 52 -0.59 -1.34 -9.19
N ILE A 53 -1.36 -1.75 -8.18
CA ILE A 53 -1.47 -3.16 -7.79
C ILE A 53 -2.20 -3.96 -8.88
N ASP A 54 -3.12 -3.35 -9.64
CA ASP A 54 -3.82 -4.03 -10.74
C ASP A 54 -2.85 -4.57 -11.81
N ALA A 55 -1.82 -3.78 -12.16
CA ALA A 55 -0.75 -4.22 -13.04
C ALA A 55 0.08 -5.36 -12.43
N LEU A 56 0.33 -5.30 -11.12
CA LEU A 56 1.12 -6.28 -10.39
C LEU A 56 0.38 -7.60 -10.15
N LYS A 57 -0.96 -7.55 -10.00
CA LYS A 57 -1.82 -8.73 -9.78
C LYS A 57 -1.66 -9.77 -10.88
N ASN A 58 -1.64 -9.31 -12.13
CA ASN A 58 -1.46 -10.18 -13.30
C ASN A 58 -0.07 -10.82 -13.36
N ASP A 59 0.99 -10.10 -12.99
CA ASP A 59 2.37 -10.62 -13.02
C ASP A 59 2.63 -11.66 -11.91
N LEU A 60 1.98 -11.48 -10.76
CA LEU A 60 2.23 -12.28 -9.54
C LEU A 60 1.14 -13.32 -9.23
N GLY A 61 0.10 -13.44 -10.07
CA GLY A 61 -0.98 -14.41 -9.87
C GLY A 61 -1.88 -14.10 -8.67
N VAL A 62 -1.99 -12.83 -8.29
CA VAL A 62 -2.87 -12.38 -7.20
C VAL A 62 -4.31 -12.29 -7.73
N ALA A 63 -5.20 -13.08 -7.15
CA ALA A 63 -6.61 -13.14 -7.51
C ALA A 63 -7.43 -11.99 -6.90
N GLY A 64 -7.05 -11.52 -5.71
CA GLY A 64 -7.79 -10.50 -4.97
C GLY A 64 -6.92 -9.76 -3.97
N VAL A 65 -7.29 -8.51 -3.70
CA VAL A 65 -6.66 -7.69 -2.66
C VAL A 65 -7.76 -7.04 -1.84
N GLU A 66 -7.73 -7.25 -0.53
CA GLU A 66 -8.64 -6.61 0.42
C GLU A 66 -7.87 -5.72 1.38
N VAL A 67 -8.42 -4.56 1.69
CA VAL A 67 -7.86 -3.63 2.67
C VAL A 67 -8.77 -3.62 3.87
N ASP A 68 -8.25 -4.02 5.02
CA ASP A 68 -8.94 -4.10 6.30
C ASP A 68 -8.22 -3.20 7.31
N GLY A 69 -8.59 -1.92 7.33
CA GLY A 69 -7.97 -0.91 8.18
C GLY A 69 -6.47 -0.78 7.90
N PRO A 70 -5.58 -1.03 8.89
CA PRO A 70 -4.13 -1.00 8.71
C PRO A 70 -3.55 -2.27 8.07
N SER A 71 -4.37 -3.21 7.61
CA SER A 71 -3.91 -4.47 7.03
C SER A 71 -4.33 -4.60 5.57
N ILE A 72 -3.45 -5.09 4.70
CA ILE A 72 -3.78 -5.43 3.31
C ILE A 72 -3.60 -6.93 3.12
N ARG A 73 -4.67 -7.62 2.74
CA ARG A 73 -4.69 -9.07 2.49
C ARG A 73 -4.61 -9.33 0.99
N PHE A 74 -3.68 -10.19 0.60
CA PHE A 74 -3.47 -10.60 -0.79
C PHE A 74 -3.87 -12.07 -0.95
N TYR A 75 -4.90 -12.30 -1.76
CA TYR A 75 -5.44 -13.63 -2.06
C TYR A 75 -5.01 -14.05 -3.46
N GLY A 76 -4.54 -15.27 -3.65
CA GLY A 76 -4.19 -15.77 -4.97
C GLY A 76 -3.39 -17.07 -4.94
N SER A 77 -3.05 -17.57 -6.13
CA SER A 77 -2.18 -18.72 -6.29
C SER A 77 -0.73 -18.25 -6.16
N ILE A 78 -0.31 -17.93 -4.93
CA ILE A 78 0.98 -17.30 -4.66
C ILE A 78 2.04 -18.40 -4.57
N SER A 79 2.64 -18.77 -5.69
CA SER A 79 3.72 -19.76 -5.70
C SER A 79 4.98 -19.30 -4.95
N ASP A 80 5.12 -17.98 -4.74
CA ASP A 80 6.34 -17.35 -4.25
C ASP A 80 6.01 -16.16 -3.33
N GLY A 81 5.58 -16.45 -2.11
CA GLY A 81 5.11 -15.44 -1.15
C GLY A 81 6.15 -14.40 -0.79
N ARG A 82 7.43 -14.81 -0.75
CA ARG A 82 8.55 -13.90 -0.51
C ARG A 82 8.75 -12.89 -1.66
N ARG A 83 8.57 -13.33 -2.90
CA ARG A 83 8.65 -12.46 -4.08
C ARG A 83 7.49 -11.48 -4.08
N LEU A 84 6.28 -11.94 -3.76
CA LEU A 84 5.10 -11.08 -3.62
C LEU A 84 5.30 -10.04 -2.51
N ALA A 85 5.72 -10.45 -1.32
CA ALA A 85 6.00 -9.53 -0.21
C ALA A 85 7.04 -8.47 -0.61
N THR A 86 8.10 -8.86 -1.31
CA THR A 86 9.13 -7.91 -1.79
C THR A 86 8.55 -6.92 -2.82
N ALA A 87 7.76 -7.40 -3.78
CA ALA A 87 7.15 -6.57 -4.80
C ALA A 87 6.11 -5.60 -4.21
N VAL A 88 5.26 -6.08 -3.30
CA VAL A 88 4.29 -5.27 -2.56
C VAL A 88 5.00 -4.23 -1.68
N ALA A 89 6.11 -4.60 -1.03
CA ALA A 89 6.89 -3.65 -0.21
C ALA A 89 7.41 -2.50 -1.05
N SER A 90 7.96 -2.80 -2.22
CA SER A 90 8.46 -1.80 -3.15
C SER A 90 7.31 -0.91 -3.63
N LEU A 91 6.19 -1.52 -4.00
CA LEU A 91 4.99 -0.80 -4.44
C LEU A 91 4.47 0.17 -3.37
N ILE A 92 4.33 -0.28 -2.12
CA ILE A 92 3.85 0.55 -1.01
C ILE A 92 4.79 1.75 -0.81
N ASN A 93 6.11 1.54 -0.89
CA ASN A 93 7.09 2.62 -0.79
C ASN A 93 6.96 3.62 -1.95
N ASP A 94 6.83 3.14 -3.18
CA ASP A 94 6.66 3.99 -4.36
C ASP A 94 5.38 4.83 -4.29
N VAL A 95 4.24 4.20 -3.95
CA VAL A 95 2.96 4.88 -3.81
C VAL A 95 3.03 5.92 -2.68
N THR A 96 3.69 5.59 -1.57
CA THR A 96 3.89 6.51 -0.45
C THR A 96 4.73 7.71 -0.84
N LEU A 97 5.80 7.50 -1.62
CA LEU A 97 6.65 8.58 -2.12
C LEU A 97 5.87 9.49 -3.07
N ASP A 98 5.13 8.91 -4.01
CA ASP A 98 4.31 9.63 -4.99
C ASP A 98 3.20 10.44 -4.31
N TYR A 99 2.49 9.82 -3.36
CA TYR A 99 1.46 10.49 -2.56
C TYR A 99 2.01 11.69 -1.77
N ARG A 100 3.21 11.55 -1.17
CA ARG A 100 3.88 12.65 -0.47
C ARG A 100 4.33 13.75 -1.42
N ALA A 101 4.81 13.40 -2.61
CA ALA A 101 5.20 14.36 -3.64
C ALA A 101 3.98 15.16 -4.13
N GLN A 102 2.85 14.49 -4.41
CA GLN A 102 1.60 15.14 -4.79
C GLN A 102 1.03 16.04 -3.68
N SER A 103 1.08 15.57 -2.43
CA SER A 103 0.63 16.33 -1.26
C SER A 103 1.49 17.59 -1.03
N SER A 104 2.77 17.52 -1.36
CA SER A 104 3.71 18.65 -1.28
C SER A 104 3.54 19.61 -2.45
N ALA A 105 3.28 19.11 -3.67
CA ALA A 105 3.03 19.90 -4.87
C ALA A 105 1.72 20.69 -4.80
N ASN A 106 0.67 20.11 -4.19
CA ASN A 106 -0.59 20.81 -3.93
C ASN A 106 -0.44 21.90 -2.84
N ARG A 107 0.75 22.00 -2.22
CA ARG A 107 1.16 22.99 -1.22
C ARG A 107 2.15 24.02 -1.80
N GLY A 108 2.04 24.32 -3.11
CA GLY A 108 2.79 25.38 -3.77
C GLY A 108 2.67 26.72 -3.02
N PRO A 109 3.70 27.58 -3.09
CA PRO A 109 3.97 28.61 -2.08
C PRO A 109 2.85 29.65 -2.05
N SER A 110 2.22 29.84 -0.88
CA SER A 110 1.57 31.11 -0.57
C SER A 110 2.65 32.20 -0.62
N GLY A 111 2.70 32.95 -1.73
CA GLY A 111 3.57 34.10 -1.92
C GLY A 111 3.33 35.23 -0.90
N PRO A 112 4.23 36.21 -0.84
CA PRO A 112 4.59 36.93 0.38
C PRO A 112 3.50 37.91 0.84
N ALA A 113 3.12 37.84 2.12
CA ALA A 113 2.35 38.90 2.76
C ALA A 113 3.32 40.02 3.20
N ASN A 114 3.34 41.06 2.38
CA ASN A 114 3.90 42.41 2.54
C ASN A 114 4.10 42.88 4.01
N PRO A 115 5.26 43.43 4.39
CA PRO A 115 5.33 44.32 5.54
C PRO A 115 4.81 45.71 5.15
N VAL A 116 3.88 46.24 5.94
CA VAL A 116 3.57 47.68 6.01
C VAL A 116 4.20 48.26 7.26
#